data_AF-A0AAV1LZ93-F1
#
_entry.id   AF-A0AAV1LZ93-F1
#
_cell.length_a   1.000
_cell.length_b   1.000
_cell.length_c   1.000
_cell.angle_alpha   90.00
_cell.angle_beta   90.00
_cell.angle_gamma   90.00
#
_symmetry.space_group_name_H-M   'P 1'
#
loop_
_entity.id
_entity.type
_entity.pdbx_description
1 polymer ?
#
loop_
_entity_poly.entity_id
_entity_poly.type
_entity_poly.pdbx_seq_one_letter_code
_entity_poly.pdbx_strand_id
1 'polypeptide(L)'
;MKPFGGQNLTQREKKNNYRLSRARRIVENAFGILVSRFQIFGKPLPYCPNTVDNIVKACCALHNWLRIIKSSILEHTMDFEDTENEHFVEGSWRQLPSDGLVPIPRHMYNHSSQNARQIREKFADYFMGEGSVSWQARMIH
;
A
#
# COMPACT_ATOMS: atom_id res chain seq x y z
N MET A 1 -3.47 -7.54 7.74
CA MET A 1 -4.74 -7.76 8.47
C MET A 1 -5.83 -8.13 7.48
N LYS A 2 -6.74 -9.06 7.81
CA LYS A 2 -7.84 -9.45 6.90
C LYS A 2 -8.97 -8.41 6.96
N PRO A 3 -9.44 -7.84 5.83
CA PRO A 3 -10.59 -6.94 5.85
C PRO A 3 -11.85 -7.63 6.39
N PHE A 4 -12.83 -6.84 6.83
CA PHE A 4 -14.19 -7.33 7.04
C PHE A 4 -14.76 -7.80 5.71
N GLY A 5 -15.42 -8.96 5.72
CA GLY A 5 -15.98 -9.59 4.52
C GLY A 5 -17.49 -9.75 4.66
N GLY A 6 -18.18 -9.83 3.53
CA GLY A 6 -19.64 -9.86 3.46
C GLY A 6 -20.16 -8.79 2.49
N GLN A 7 -21.42 -8.92 2.06
CA GLN A 7 -22.05 -7.96 1.14
C GLN A 7 -22.61 -6.74 1.90
N ASN A 8 -23.09 -6.93 3.13
CA ASN A 8 -23.73 -5.89 3.93
C ASN A 8 -22.80 -5.42 5.06
N LEU A 9 -21.74 -4.70 4.71
CA LEU A 9 -20.81 -4.14 5.69
C LEU A 9 -21.41 -2.90 6.37
N THR A 10 -21.29 -2.85 7.69
CA THR A 10 -21.62 -1.67 8.48
C THR A 10 -20.70 -0.49 8.14
N GLN A 11 -21.10 0.74 8.44
CA GLN A 11 -20.26 1.92 8.19
C GLN A 11 -18.90 1.83 8.89
N ARG A 12 -18.86 1.26 10.11
CA ARG A 12 -17.63 0.99 10.86
C ARG A 12 -16.70 0.05 10.10
N GLU A 13 -17.23 -1.06 9.59
CA GLU A 13 -16.45 -2.05 8.85
C GLU A 13 -15.97 -1.49 7.51
N LYS A 14 -16.81 -0.73 6.81
CA LYS A 14 -16.42 -0.05 5.57
C LYS A 14 -15.28 0.95 5.83
N LYS A 15 -15.36 1.75 6.90
CA LYS A 15 -14.29 2.68 7.30
C LYS A 15 -12.98 1.96 7.59
N ASN A 16 -13.02 0.88 8.36
CA ASN A 16 -11.83 0.09 8.61
C ASN A 16 -11.25 -0.50 7.32
N ASN A 17 -12.08 -1.07 6.44
CA ASN A 17 -11.62 -1.63 5.17
C ASN A 17 -10.97 -0.56 4.28
N TYR A 18 -11.58 0.62 4.18
CA TYR A 18 -11.01 1.73 3.42
C TYR A 18 -9.67 2.22 4.00
N ARG A 19 -9.58 2.41 5.33
CA ARG A 19 -8.33 2.79 6.00
C ARG A 19 -7.23 1.73 5.81
N LEU A 20 -7.59 0.45 5.86
CA LEU A 20 -6.68 -0.66 5.59
C LEU A 20 -6.18 -0.64 4.13
N SER A 21 -7.08 -0.43 3.16
CA SER A 21 -6.71 -0.28 1.75
C SER A 21 -5.83 0.96 1.52
N ARG A 22 -6.08 2.07 2.22
CA ARG A 22 -5.22 3.26 2.17
C ARG A 22 -3.82 2.98 2.70
N ALA A 23 -3.70 2.31 3.84
CA ALA A 23 -2.40 1.91 4.38
C ALA A 23 -1.64 0.97 3.44
N ARG A 24 -2.35 0.01 2.82
CA ARG A 24 -1.77 -0.91 1.82
C ARG A 24 -1.24 -0.16 0.60
N ARG A 25 -2.00 0.82 0.07
CA ARG A 25 -1.58 1.64 -1.08
C ARG A 25 -0.28 2.40 -0.84
N ILE A 26 -0.02 2.88 0.38
CA ILE A 26 1.26 3.52 0.73
C ILE A 26 2.42 2.54 0.53
N VAL A 27 2.25 1.29 0.99
CA VAL A 27 3.27 0.24 0.84
C VAL A 27 3.44 -0.15 -0.63
N GLU A 28 2.34 -0.32 -1.37
CA GLU A 28 2.37 -0.64 -2.80
C GLU A 28 3.07 0.46 -3.61
N ASN A 29 2.75 1.74 -3.37
CA ASN A 29 3.45 2.88 -3.99
C ASN A 29 4.96 2.81 -3.76
N ALA A 30 5.41 2.52 -2.53
CA ALA A 30 6.83 2.44 -2.22
C ALA A 30 7.55 1.36 -3.05
N PHE A 31 6.98 0.17 -3.15
CA PHE A 31 7.53 -0.92 -3.97
C PHE A 31 7.44 -0.61 -5.46
N GLY A 32 6.32 -0.05 -5.90
CA GLY A 32 6.10 0.37 -7.28
C GLY A 32 7.13 1.38 -7.78
N ILE A 33 7.44 2.39 -6.96
CA ILE A 33 8.49 3.37 -7.24
C ILE A 33 9.87 2.71 -7.30
N LEU A 34 10.16 1.78 -6.39
CA LEU A 34 11.45 1.09 -6.41
C LEU A 34 11.63 0.29 -7.70
N VAL A 35 10.59 -0.42 -8.15
CA VAL A 35 10.62 -1.17 -9.42
C VAL A 35 10.73 -0.25 -10.62
N SER A 36 9.92 0.82 -10.66
CA SER A 36 9.92 1.77 -11.79
C SER A 36 11.26 2.46 -11.95
N ARG A 37 11.93 2.76 -10.83
CA ARG A 37 13.19 3.48 -10.79
C ARG A 37 14.41 2.59 -10.97
N PHE A 38 14.38 1.38 -10.40
CA PHE A 38 15.51 0.46 -10.41
C PHE A 38 15.11 -0.85 -11.09
N GLN A 39 15.54 -0.98 -12.35
CA GLN A 39 15.26 -2.14 -13.20
C GLN A 39 15.68 -3.48 -12.57
N ILE A 40 16.59 -3.47 -11.58
CA ILE A 40 17.02 -4.67 -10.84
C ILE A 40 15.83 -5.39 -10.18
N PHE A 41 14.78 -4.68 -9.78
CA PHE A 41 13.57 -5.28 -9.20
C PHE A 41 12.52 -5.71 -10.25
N GLY A 42 12.77 -5.46 -11.53
CA GLY A 42 11.86 -5.86 -12.62
C GLY A 42 11.87 -7.37 -12.89
N LYS A 43 12.81 -8.12 -12.31
CA LYS A 43 12.92 -9.58 -12.39
C LYS A 43 13.21 -10.18 -11.01
N PRO A 44 12.92 -11.48 -10.79
CA PRO A 44 13.34 -12.17 -9.56
C PRO A 44 14.84 -12.02 -9.32
N LEU A 45 15.22 -11.68 -8.09
CA LEU A 45 16.61 -11.44 -7.69
C LEU A 45 17.34 -12.78 -7.46
N PRO A 46 18.37 -13.13 -8.25
CA PRO A 46 19.11 -14.39 -8.11
C PRO A 46 20.20 -14.29 -7.04
N TYR A 47 19.92 -13.63 -5.91
CA TYR A 47 20.88 -13.38 -4.84
C TYR A 47 20.38 -13.97 -3.52
N CYS A 48 21.29 -14.25 -2.59
CA CYS A 48 20.91 -14.67 -1.25
C CYS A 48 20.22 -13.52 -0.47
N PRO A 49 19.39 -13.82 0.54
CA PRO A 49 18.62 -12.80 1.27
C PRO A 49 19.49 -11.64 1.82
N ASN A 50 20.67 -11.95 2.36
CA ASN A 50 21.58 -10.94 2.89
C ASN A 50 22.04 -9.93 1.81
N THR A 51 22.28 -10.40 0.59
CA THR A 51 22.64 -9.55 -0.54
C THR A 51 21.44 -8.75 -1.03
N VAL A 52 20.25 -9.37 -1.07
CA VAL A 52 18.99 -8.67 -1.40
C VAL A 52 18.74 -7.52 -0.42
N ASP A 53 18.96 -7.72 0.88
CA ASP A 53 18.79 -6.67 1.89
C ASP A 53 19.71 -5.47 1.62
N ASN A 54 20.96 -5.72 1.23
CA ASN A 54 21.91 -4.67 0.89
C ASN A 54 21.50 -3.93 -0.40
N ILE A 55 21.01 -4.65 -1.42
CA ILE A 55 20.48 -4.06 -2.65
C ILE A 55 19.30 -3.14 -2.35
N VAL A 56 18.33 -3.61 -1.56
CA VAL A 56 17.15 -2.82 -1.17
C VAL A 56 17.56 -1.56 -0.40
N LYS A 57 18.47 -1.68 0.58
CA LYS A 57 18.98 -0.53 1.35
C LYS A 57 19.70 0.48 0.46
N ALA A 58 20.55 0.01 -0.46
CA ALA A 58 21.28 0.88 -1.40
C ALA A 58 20.31 1.63 -2.33
N CYS A 59 19.32 0.94 -2.89
CA CYS A 59 18.28 1.57 -3.72
C CYS A 59 17.46 2.61 -2.93
N CYS A 60 17.09 2.33 -1.69
CA CYS A 60 16.41 3.30 -0.82
C CYS A 60 17.27 4.55 -0.56
N ALA A 61 18.55 4.38 -0.23
CA ALA A 61 19.47 5.49 0.00
C ALA A 61 19.65 6.34 -1.28
N LEU A 62 19.88 5.69 -2.42
CA LEU A 62 20.02 6.36 -3.72
C LEU A 62 18.74 7.08 -4.12
N HIS A 63 17.57 6.47 -3.88
CA HIS A 63 16.29 7.10 -4.14
C HIS A 63 16.10 8.40 -3.34
N ASN A 64 16.42 8.35 -2.04
CA ASN A 64 16.33 9.51 -1.16
C ASN A 64 17.30 10.63 -1.57
N TRP A 65 18.54 10.28 -1.91
CA TRP A 65 19.52 11.24 -2.41
C TRP A 65 19.06 11.91 -3.72
N LEU A 66 18.56 11.11 -4.67
CA LEU A 66 18.00 11.64 -5.92
C LEU A 66 16.79 12.54 -5.70
N ARG A 67 15.96 12.28 -4.66
CA ARG A 67 14.84 13.17 -4.29
C ARG A 67 15.30 14.55 -3.85
N ILE A 68 16.42 14.63 -3.14
CA ILE A 68 17.00 15.91 -2.69
C ILE A 68 17.49 16.72 -3.89
N ILE A 69 18.09 16.04 -4.89
CA ILE A 69 18.74 16.72 -6.02
C ILE A 69 17.77 17.07 -7.14
N LYS A 70 16.76 16.24 -7.40
CA LYS A 70 15.79 16.42 -8.49
C LYS A 70 14.36 16.11 -8.03
N SER A 71 13.65 17.14 -7.56
CA SER A 71 12.27 17.00 -7.06
C SER A 71 11.25 16.69 -8.17
N SER A 72 11.46 17.17 -9.40
CA SER A 72 10.48 17.10 -10.49
C SER A 72 10.32 15.72 -11.15
N ILE A 73 11.23 14.77 -10.91
CA ILE A 73 11.21 13.45 -11.58
C ILE A 73 10.08 12.55 -11.04
N LEU A 74 9.41 12.93 -9.94
CA LEU A 74 8.43 12.08 -9.26
C LEU A 74 6.98 12.60 -9.30
N GLU A 75 6.72 13.74 -9.94
CA GLU A 75 5.34 14.18 -10.15
C GLU A 75 4.58 13.10 -10.95
N HIS A 76 3.42 12.67 -10.45
CA HIS A 76 2.57 11.61 -11.02
C HIS A 76 3.09 10.17 -10.96
N THR A 77 4.19 9.91 -10.26
CA THR A 77 4.72 8.53 -10.10
C THR A 77 4.06 7.71 -9.00
N MET A 78 3.14 8.27 -8.21
CA MET A 78 2.49 7.58 -7.07
C MET A 78 0.98 7.69 -7.15
N ASP A 79 0.29 6.71 -6.58
CA ASP A 79 -1.15 6.83 -6.36
C ASP A 79 -1.46 8.02 -5.46
N PHE A 80 -2.46 8.79 -5.82
CA PHE A 80 -2.93 9.96 -5.07
C PHE A 80 -4.45 9.89 -4.86
N GLU A 81 -4.90 10.37 -3.70
CA GLU A 81 -6.32 10.54 -3.43
C GLU A 81 -6.69 12.01 -3.55
N ASP A 82 -7.49 12.32 -4.54
CA ASP A 82 -8.16 13.60 -4.64
C ASP A 82 -9.35 13.60 -3.67
N THR A 83 -9.12 14.12 -2.48
CA THR A 83 -10.14 14.20 -1.43
C THR A 83 -11.21 15.26 -1.67
N GLU A 84 -11.00 16.14 -2.66
CA GLU A 84 -11.93 17.19 -3.07
C GLU A 84 -12.91 16.66 -4.11
N ASN A 85 -12.40 15.92 -5.10
CA ASN A 85 -13.20 15.29 -6.16
C ASN A 85 -13.59 13.84 -5.85
N GLU A 86 -13.30 13.36 -4.64
CA GLU A 86 -13.58 11.99 -4.16
C GLU A 86 -13.02 10.91 -5.09
N HIS A 87 -11.90 11.21 -5.75
CA HIS A 87 -11.36 10.39 -6.82
C HIS A 87 -10.01 9.80 -6.45
N PHE A 88 -9.80 8.55 -6.84
CA PHE A 88 -8.52 7.88 -6.70
C PHE A 88 -7.78 7.93 -8.04
N VAL A 89 -6.60 8.54 -8.04
CA VAL A 89 -5.73 8.63 -9.21
C VAL A 89 -4.61 7.61 -9.08
N GLU A 90 -4.52 6.72 -10.06
CA GLU A 90 -3.45 5.73 -10.14
C GLU A 90 -2.11 6.37 -10.54
N GLY A 91 -1.03 5.96 -9.86
CA GLY A 91 0.32 6.39 -10.20
C GLY A 91 0.82 5.73 -11.47
N SER A 92 1.64 6.45 -12.26
CA SER A 92 2.19 5.95 -13.53
C SER A 92 3.02 4.67 -13.39
N TRP A 93 3.56 4.39 -12.20
CA TRP A 93 4.30 3.16 -11.91
C TRP A 93 3.49 1.88 -12.15
N ARG A 94 2.14 1.95 -12.03
CA ARG A 94 1.25 0.80 -12.25
C ARG A 94 1.20 0.36 -13.71
N GLN A 95 1.58 1.23 -14.65
CA GLN A 95 1.59 0.94 -16.09
C GLN A 95 2.89 0.24 -16.53
N LEU A 96 3.90 0.16 -15.67
CA LEU A 96 5.17 -0.44 -16.03
C LEU A 96 5.12 -1.97 -15.91
N PRO A 97 5.56 -2.71 -16.95
CA PRO A 97 5.64 -4.15 -16.87
C PRO A 97 6.69 -4.56 -15.82
N SER A 98 6.29 -5.39 -14.87
CA SER A 98 7.17 -5.90 -13.82
C SER A 98 6.87 -7.37 -13.55
N ASP A 99 7.85 -8.22 -13.85
CA ASP A 99 7.79 -9.66 -13.57
C ASP A 99 8.43 -10.02 -12.22
N GLY A 100 9.09 -9.06 -11.55
CA GLY A 100 9.83 -9.28 -10.31
C GLY A 100 8.97 -9.23 -9.04
N LEU A 101 7.99 -8.32 -8.98
CA LEU A 101 7.06 -8.19 -7.85
C LEU A 101 5.64 -8.63 -8.26
N VAL A 102 5.42 -9.94 -8.28
CA VAL A 102 4.11 -10.52 -8.60
C VAL A 102 3.17 -10.51 -7.38
N PRO A 103 1.84 -10.35 -7.58
CA PRO A 103 0.88 -10.51 -6.49
C PRO A 103 1.00 -11.90 -5.86
N ILE A 104 1.17 -11.94 -4.54
CA ILE A 104 1.24 -13.21 -3.81
C ILE A 104 -0.13 -13.91 -3.94
N PRO A 105 -0.17 -15.19 -4.36
CA PRO A 105 -1.41 -15.95 -4.44
C PRO A 105 -2.15 -15.94 -3.11
N ARG A 106 -3.49 -15.88 -3.16
CA ARG A 106 -4.31 -15.95 -1.95
C ARG A 106 -4.13 -17.32 -1.30
N HIS A 107 -3.47 -17.37 -0.15
CA HIS A 107 -3.31 -18.60 0.62
C HIS A 107 -4.67 -19.07 1.18
N MET A 108 -5.03 -20.34 0.98
CA MET A 108 -6.38 -20.86 1.27
C MET A 108 -6.75 -20.93 2.77
N TYR A 109 -5.78 -20.72 3.67
CA TYR A 109 -6.04 -20.67 5.11
C TYR A 109 -6.72 -19.34 5.47
N ASN A 110 -8.04 -19.34 5.38
CA ASN A 110 -8.87 -18.15 5.53
C ASN A 110 -9.23 -17.79 6.98
N HIS A 111 -8.73 -18.55 7.97
CA HIS A 111 -9.00 -18.31 9.38
C HIS A 111 -7.92 -17.42 10.00
N SER A 112 -8.24 -16.12 10.13
CA SER A 112 -7.48 -15.22 11.00
C SER A 112 -7.52 -15.72 12.43
N SER A 113 -6.38 -15.72 13.14
CA SER A 113 -6.34 -16.01 14.57
C SER A 113 -7.29 -15.09 15.36
N GLN A 114 -7.73 -15.53 16.54
CA GLN A 114 -8.59 -14.70 17.39
C GLN A 114 -7.93 -13.35 17.73
N ASN A 115 -6.62 -13.35 18.03
CA ASN A 115 -5.86 -12.13 18.25
C ASN A 115 -5.91 -11.18 17.03
N ALA A 116 -5.72 -11.70 15.81
CA ALA A 116 -5.80 -10.88 14.60
C ALA A 116 -7.19 -10.28 14.37
N ARG A 117 -8.27 -10.97 14.79
CA ARG A 117 -9.63 -10.42 14.78
C ARG A 117 -9.78 -9.31 15.82
N GLN A 118 -9.31 -9.53 17.04
CA GLN A 118 -9.37 -8.52 18.10
C GLN A 118 -8.62 -7.24 17.73
N ILE A 119 -7.43 -7.36 17.13
CA ILE A 119 -6.67 -6.21 16.61
C ILE A 119 -7.50 -5.45 15.57
N ARG A 120 -8.17 -6.15 14.66
CA ARG A 120 -9.05 -5.53 13.66
C ARG A 120 -10.23 -4.80 14.29
N GLU A 121 -10.87 -5.39 15.29
CA GLU A 121 -11.95 -4.72 16.02
C GLU A 121 -11.45 -3.44 16.69
N LYS A 122 -10.31 -3.51 17.40
CA LYS A 122 -9.70 -2.33 18.04
C LYS A 122 -9.41 -1.21 17.05
N PHE A 123 -8.86 -1.53 15.88
CA PHE A 123 -8.65 -0.53 14.83
C PHE A 123 -9.96 0.05 14.30
N ALA A 124 -10.98 -0.79 14.09
CA ALA A 124 -12.28 -0.34 13.62
C ALA A 124 -12.96 0.60 14.63
N ASP A 125 -12.84 0.34 15.94
CA ASP A 125 -13.35 1.23 16.99
C ASP A 125 -12.55 2.54 17.04
N TYR A 126 -11.21 2.45 16.96
CA TYR A 126 -10.34 3.63 16.92
C TYR A 126 -10.68 4.55 15.74
N PHE A 127 -10.91 4.02 14.54
CA PHE A 127 -11.26 4.83 13.35
C PHE A 127 -12.64 5.48 13.42
N MET A 128 -13.51 5.03 14.33
CA MET A 128 -14.80 5.67 14.61
C MET A 128 -14.68 6.78 15.67
N GLY A 129 -13.75 6.64 16.62
CA GLY A 129 -13.47 7.61 17.68
C GLY A 129 -12.29 8.51 17.38
N GLU A 130 -11.25 8.44 18.22
CA GLU A 130 -10.05 9.31 18.17
C GLU A 130 -9.33 9.31 16.81
N GLY A 131 -9.31 8.19 16.11
CA GLY A 131 -8.69 8.05 14.80
C GLY A 131 -9.55 8.53 13.64
N SER A 132 -10.72 9.09 13.91
CA SER A 132 -11.65 9.57 12.89
C SER A 132 -11.10 10.79 12.15
N VAL A 133 -11.35 10.82 10.85
CA VAL A 133 -10.90 11.90 9.95
C VAL A 133 -12.06 12.35 9.07
N SER A 134 -12.07 13.62 8.68
CA SER A 134 -13.21 14.23 7.96
C SER A 134 -13.47 13.62 6.58
N TRP A 135 -12.42 13.17 5.87
CA TRP A 135 -12.53 12.62 4.52
C TRP A 135 -12.93 11.14 4.46
N GLN A 136 -12.81 10.38 5.55
CA GLN A 136 -13.00 8.92 5.45
C GLN A 136 -14.43 8.52 5.13
N ALA A 137 -15.43 9.33 5.50
CA ALA A 137 -16.82 9.03 5.20
C ALA A 137 -17.17 9.27 3.72
N ARG A 138 -16.51 10.23 3.07
CA ARG A 138 -16.73 10.59 1.67
C ARG A 138 -16.23 9.51 0.71
N MET A 139 -15.13 8.85 1.07
CA MET A 139 -14.47 7.84 0.25
C MET A 139 -15.07 6.43 0.38
N ILE A 140 -16.25 6.30 1.00
CA ILE A 140 -16.89 5.03 1.32
C ILE A 140 -18.31 5.06 0.76
N HIS A 141 -18.54 4.29 -0.30
CA HIS A 141 -19.87 4.06 -0.89
C HIS A 141 -20.45 2.71 -0.45
#